data_AF-A0A1Y3W2X8-F1
#
_entry.id   AF-A0A1Y3W2X8-F1
#
_cell.length_a   1.000
_cell.length_b   1.000
_cell.length_c   1.000
_cell.angle_alpha   90.00
_cell.angle_beta   90.00
_cell.angle_gamma   90.00
#
_symmetry.space_group_name_H-M   'P 1'
#
loop_
_entity.id
_entity.type
_entity.pdbx_description
1 polymer ?
#
loop_
_entity_poly.entity_id
_entity_poly.type
_entity_poly.pdbx_seq_one_letter_code
_entity_poly.pdbx_strand_id
1 'polypeptide(L)'
;MSKQIVFTQEQIEILEGNIYTHHVSSYCIVFTVAFKVFFASQVDLPQMTTQKIMRAAGYDPSLFSRSCLDGIRKRILKEARSPEGFKEPRGISHSERTALFAEKDLAKQRMDTSIRELQERIVHLEKQVEFLKKTSHVRNRQK
;
A
#
# COMPACT_ATOMS: atom_id res chain seq x y z
N MET A 1 -20.92 16.47 22.71
CA MET A 1 -20.05 15.36 22.25
C MET A 1 -20.34 15.10 20.78
N SER A 2 -19.50 15.57 19.86
CA SER A 2 -19.66 15.31 18.42
C SER A 2 -19.42 13.84 18.13
N LYS A 3 -20.41 13.14 17.54
CA LYS A 3 -20.28 11.74 17.10
C LYS A 3 -19.07 11.63 16.18
N GLN A 4 -18.05 10.90 16.65
CA GLN A 4 -16.90 10.54 15.85
C GLN A 4 -17.38 9.54 14.80
N ILE A 5 -17.29 9.89 13.52
CA ILE A 5 -17.68 8.99 12.45
C ILE A 5 -16.64 7.88 12.43
N VAL A 6 -17.12 6.64 12.48
CA VAL A 6 -16.30 5.44 12.31
C VAL A 6 -16.60 4.91 10.92
N PHE A 7 -15.61 4.92 10.03
CA PHE A 7 -15.73 4.30 8.72
C PHE A 7 -15.83 2.79 8.88
N THR A 8 -16.78 2.17 8.17
CA THR A 8 -16.86 0.71 8.07
C THR A 8 -15.72 0.17 7.20
N GLN A 9 -15.44 -1.13 7.28
CA GLN A 9 -14.39 -1.74 6.46
C GLN A 9 -14.62 -1.53 4.96
N GLU A 10 -15.86 -1.70 4.49
CA GLU A 10 -16.24 -1.44 3.10
C GLU A 10 -15.99 0.02 2.68
N GLN A 11 -16.30 0.98 3.57
CA GLN A 11 -16.04 2.39 3.31
C GLN A 11 -14.55 2.69 3.24
N ILE A 12 -13.74 2.05 4.10
CA ILE A 12 -12.28 2.19 4.07
C ILE A 12 -11.75 1.71 2.72
N GLU A 13 -12.16 0.53 2.25
CA GLU A 13 -11.72 -0.03 0.97
C GLU A 13 -12.09 0.87 -0.22
N ILE A 14 -13.31 1.40 -0.23
CA ILE A 14 -13.76 2.36 -1.26
C ILE A 14 -12.89 3.62 -1.24
N LEU A 15 -12.62 4.17 -0.05
CA LEU A 15 -11.82 5.39 0.10
C LEU A 15 -10.36 5.17 -0.26
N GLU A 16 -9.77 4.01 0.09
CA GLU A 16 -8.39 3.65 -0.24
C GLU A 16 -8.18 3.42 -1.74
N GLY A 17 -9.21 3.03 -2.48
CA GLY A 17 -9.14 2.88 -3.94
C GLY A 17 -9.01 4.19 -4.72
N ASN A 18 -9.18 5.36 -4.08
CA ASN A 18 -9.08 6.64 -4.75
C ASN A 18 -7.62 7.15 -4.82
N ILE A 19 -7.18 7.57 -6.01
CA ILE A 19 -5.83 8.13 -6.26
C ILE A 19 -5.48 9.35 -5.39
N TYR A 20 -6.50 10.05 -4.89
CA TYR A 20 -6.36 11.22 -4.02
C TYR A 20 -6.25 10.87 -2.54
N THR A 21 -6.39 9.59 -2.20
CA THR A 21 -6.25 9.06 -0.85
C THR A 21 -4.84 8.52 -0.65
N HIS A 22 -4.19 8.99 0.41
CA HIS A 22 -2.89 8.45 0.83
C HIS A 22 -3.07 7.26 1.78
N HIS A 23 -3.95 7.41 2.77
CA HIS A 23 -4.23 6.41 3.79
C HIS A 23 -5.57 6.67 4.46
N VAL A 24 -6.31 5.60 4.81
CA VAL A 24 -7.55 5.70 5.59
C VAL A 24 -7.43 4.83 6.82
N SER A 25 -7.90 5.34 7.95
CA SER A 25 -8.21 4.55 9.14
C SER A 25 -9.68 4.72 9.48
N SER A 26 -10.19 3.93 10.42
CA SER A 26 -11.59 4.02 10.84
C SER A 26 -12.02 5.41 11.30
N TYR A 27 -11.08 6.29 11.67
CA TYR A 27 -11.40 7.62 12.22
C TYR A 27 -10.81 8.78 11.42
N CYS A 28 -10.00 8.51 10.40
CA CYS A 28 -9.25 9.55 9.70
C CYS A 28 -8.98 9.17 8.25
N ILE A 29 -9.12 10.15 7.37
CA ILE A 29 -8.64 10.07 5.99
C ILE A 29 -7.47 11.04 5.81
N VAL A 30 -6.41 10.55 5.19
CA VAL A 30 -5.22 11.32 4.83
C VAL A 30 -5.20 11.44 3.33
N PHE A 31 -5.22 12.67 2.83
CA PHE A 31 -5.21 12.98 1.41
C PHE A 31 -3.81 13.23 0.88
N THR A 32 -3.61 12.96 -0.41
CA THR A 32 -2.37 13.28 -1.12
C THR A 32 -2.21 14.79 -1.30
N VAL A 33 -0.98 15.25 -1.57
CA VAL A 33 -0.73 16.66 -1.92
C VAL A 33 -1.49 17.06 -3.19
N ALA A 34 -1.53 16.17 -4.18
CA ALA A 34 -2.26 16.39 -5.44
C ALA A 34 -3.74 16.71 -5.19
N PHE A 35 -4.38 16.00 -4.26
CA PHE A 35 -5.76 16.31 -3.87
C PHE A 35 -5.89 17.71 -3.26
N LYS A 36 -5.00 18.07 -2.34
CA LYS A 36 -5.05 19.38 -1.67
C LYS A 36 -4.88 20.53 -2.66
N VAL A 37 -3.96 20.38 -3.63
CA VAL A 37 -3.75 21.33 -4.72
C VAL A 37 -5.00 21.44 -5.59
N PHE A 38 -5.55 20.30 -6.04
CA PHE A 38 -6.80 20.27 -6.79
C PHE A 38 -7.92 20.97 -6.01
N PHE A 39 -8.11 20.60 -4.75
CA PHE A 39 -9.14 21.16 -3.89
C PHE A 39 -9.02 22.69 -3.76
N ALA A 40 -7.81 23.20 -3.49
CA ALA A 40 -7.57 24.64 -3.39
C ALA A 40 -7.89 25.37 -4.70
N SER A 41 -7.52 24.80 -5.86
CA SER A 41 -7.84 25.40 -7.16
C SER A 41 -9.34 25.49 -7.46
N GLN A 42 -10.12 24.54 -6.95
CA GLN A 42 -11.56 24.47 -7.19
C GLN A 42 -12.37 25.35 -6.23
N VAL A 43 -11.82 25.67 -5.05
CA VAL A 43 -12.53 26.45 -4.02
C VAL A 43 -12.87 27.87 -4.48
N ASP A 44 -12.00 28.46 -5.30
CA ASP A 44 -12.17 29.84 -5.79
C ASP A 44 -13.12 29.94 -6.99
N LEU A 45 -13.54 28.81 -7.55
CA LEU A 45 -14.50 28.78 -8.64
C LEU A 45 -15.93 29.10 -8.15
N PRO A 46 -16.71 29.84 -8.95
CA PRO A 46 -18.08 30.19 -8.57
C PRO A 46 -18.94 28.93 -8.36
N GLN A 47 -19.73 28.93 -7.30
CA GLN A 47 -20.70 27.87 -6.95
C GLN A 47 -20.08 26.49 -6.65
N MET A 48 -18.76 26.41 -6.39
CA MET A 48 -18.13 25.18 -5.93
C MET A 48 -18.23 24.99 -4.42
N THR A 49 -19.08 24.02 -4.04
CA THR A 49 -19.20 23.58 -2.65
C THR A 49 -18.23 22.44 -2.37
N THR A 50 -17.86 22.24 -1.10
CA THR A 50 -16.99 21.13 -0.69
C THR A 50 -17.51 19.77 -1.20
N GLN A 51 -18.83 19.55 -1.17
CA GLN A 51 -19.42 18.31 -1.69
C GLN A 51 -19.22 18.15 -3.20
N LYS A 52 -19.34 19.22 -3.99
CA LYS A 52 -19.09 19.17 -5.43
C LYS A 52 -17.63 18.86 -5.73
N ILE A 53 -16.70 19.48 -4.99
CA ILE A 53 -15.26 19.24 -5.17
C ILE A 53 -14.90 17.80 -4.80
N MET A 54 -15.45 17.28 -3.68
CA MET A 54 -15.26 15.87 -3.30
C MET A 54 -15.78 14.92 -4.38
N ARG A 55 -16.97 15.19 -4.93
CA ARG A 55 -17.54 14.41 -6.03
C ARG A 55 -16.70 14.46 -7.30
N ALA A 56 -16.18 15.65 -7.65
CA ALA A 56 -15.29 15.81 -8.80
C ALA A 56 -13.96 15.06 -8.62
N ALA A 57 -13.48 14.94 -7.38
CA ALA A 57 -12.32 14.12 -7.02
C ALA A 57 -12.64 12.62 -6.88
N GLY A 58 -13.85 12.17 -7.23
CA GLY A 58 -14.22 10.75 -7.18
C GLY A 58 -14.60 10.22 -5.80
N TYR A 59 -14.84 11.10 -4.82
CA TYR A 59 -15.37 10.70 -3.52
C TYR A 59 -16.89 10.81 -3.49
N ASP A 60 -17.57 9.90 -2.78
CA ASP A 60 -18.96 10.11 -2.41
C ASP A 60 -19.05 11.04 -1.18
N PRO A 61 -19.60 12.26 -1.31
CA PRO A 61 -19.73 13.19 -0.19
C PRO A 61 -20.66 12.68 0.92
N SER A 62 -21.52 11.68 0.64
CA SER A 62 -22.43 11.08 1.63
C SER A 62 -21.68 10.33 2.74
N LEU A 63 -20.47 9.84 2.43
CA LEU A 63 -19.59 9.15 3.38
C LEU A 63 -19.03 10.09 4.46
N PHE A 64 -19.12 11.40 4.26
CA PHE A 64 -18.59 12.40 5.17
C PHE A 64 -19.71 13.21 5.81
N SER A 65 -19.68 13.38 7.12
CA SER A 65 -20.58 14.36 7.74
C SER A 65 -20.25 15.77 7.26
N ARG A 66 -21.23 16.66 7.38
CA ARG A 66 -21.04 18.10 7.13
C ARG A 66 -19.88 18.69 7.93
N SER A 67 -19.76 18.35 9.22
CA SER A 67 -18.66 18.80 10.07
C SER A 67 -17.30 18.28 9.62
N CYS A 68 -17.24 17.04 9.10
CA CYS A 68 -16.02 16.48 8.53
C CYS A 68 -15.60 17.27 7.29
N LEU A 69 -16.53 17.51 6.37
CA LEU A 69 -16.30 18.28 5.14
C LEU A 69 -15.84 19.72 5.43
N ASP A 70 -16.48 20.39 6.40
CA ASP A 70 -16.08 21.73 6.82
C ASP A 70 -14.67 21.75 7.43
N GLY A 71 -14.35 20.72 8.23
CA GLY A 71 -13.01 20.54 8.80
C GLY A 71 -11.94 20.25 7.75
N ILE A 72 -12.26 19.49 6.70
CA ILE A 72 -11.37 19.24 5.56
C ILE A 72 -11.09 20.56 4.83
N ARG A 73 -12.13 21.30 4.44
CA ARG A 73 -12.00 22.60 3.77
C ARG A 73 -11.14 23.55 4.59
N LYS A 74 -11.43 23.70 5.88
CA LYS A 74 -10.68 24.60 6.77
C LYS A 74 -9.20 24.23 6.86
N ARG A 75 -8.87 22.95 6.97
CA ARG A 75 -7.47 22.48 7.06
C ARG A 75 -6.71 22.71 5.76
N ILE A 76 -7.30 22.34 4.62
CA ILE A 76 -6.66 22.52 3.30
C ILE A 76 -6.39 24.00 3.03
N LEU A 77 -7.37 24.88 3.26
CA LEU A 77 -7.19 26.31 3.03
C LEU A 77 -6.20 26.95 4.01
N LYS A 78 -6.14 26.46 5.26
CA LYS A 78 -5.12 26.90 6.21
C LYS A 78 -3.72 26.51 5.73
N GLU A 79 -3.55 25.28 5.25
CA GLU A 79 -2.28 24.77 4.73
C GLU A 79 -1.87 25.50 3.43
N ALA A 80 -2.82 25.77 2.54
CA ALA A 80 -2.58 26.55 1.31
C ALA A 80 -2.08 27.97 1.57
N ARG A 81 -2.50 28.59 2.69
CA ARG A 81 -2.07 29.94 3.12
C ARG A 81 -0.78 29.90 3.95
N SER A 82 -0.31 28.73 4.34
CA SER A 82 0.92 28.58 5.11
C SER A 82 2.14 28.92 4.25
N PRO A 83 3.17 29.59 4.77
CA PRO A 83 4.42 29.81 4.02
C PRO A 83 5.11 28.51 3.61
N GLU A 84 4.85 27.42 4.33
CA GLU A 84 5.41 26.09 4.06
C GLU A 84 4.66 25.35 2.93
N GLY A 85 3.48 25.82 2.53
CA GLY A 85 2.63 25.17 1.54
C GLY A 85 2.08 23.81 1.96
N PHE A 86 1.68 23.01 0.98
CA PHE A 86 1.20 21.64 1.20
C PHE A 86 2.35 20.69 1.49
N LYS A 87 2.27 20.00 2.64
CA LYS A 87 3.26 19.00 3.03
C LYS A 87 2.82 17.61 2.61
N GLU A 88 3.79 16.80 2.21
CA GLU A 88 3.59 15.38 1.98
C GLU A 88 3.11 14.68 3.27
N PRO A 89 2.13 13.77 3.15
CA PRO A 89 1.76 12.91 4.27
C PRO A 89 2.96 12.13 4.81
N ARG A 90 3.00 11.93 6.13
CA ARG A 90 4.04 11.11 6.75
C ARG A 90 3.72 9.62 6.61
N GLY A 91 4.75 8.82 6.41
CA GLY A 91 4.66 7.37 6.27
C GLY A 91 4.33 6.94 4.85
N ILE A 92 4.32 5.62 4.62
CA ILE A 92 4.00 5.04 3.31
C ILE A 92 2.50 5.00 3.06
N SER A 93 2.11 5.22 1.80
CA SER A 93 0.71 5.11 1.37
C SER A 93 0.20 3.67 1.47
N HIS A 94 -1.12 3.48 1.44
CA HIS A 94 -1.69 2.12 1.39
C HIS A 94 -1.19 1.35 0.17
N SER A 95 -1.17 1.98 -1.01
CA SER A 95 -0.68 1.36 -2.25
C SER A 95 0.78 0.95 -2.15
N GLU A 96 1.64 1.79 -1.58
CA GLU A 96 3.05 1.46 -1.34
C GLU A 96 3.19 0.29 -0.38
N ARG A 97 2.40 0.27 0.70
CA ARG A 97 2.42 -0.83 1.66
C ARG A 97 2.05 -2.15 0.98
N THR A 98 0.99 -2.17 0.18
CA THR A 98 0.56 -3.35 -0.56
C THR A 98 1.61 -3.81 -1.57
N ALA A 99 2.26 -2.87 -2.27
CA ALA A 99 3.36 -3.19 -3.18
C ALA A 99 4.57 -3.81 -2.46
N LEU A 100 4.97 -3.26 -1.30
CA LEU A 100 6.05 -3.80 -0.49
C LEU A 100 5.74 -5.20 0.05
N PHE A 101 4.49 -5.47 0.42
CA PHE A 101 4.06 -6.82 0.81
C PHE A 101 4.16 -7.79 -0.36
N ALA A 102 3.65 -7.41 -1.53
CA ALA A 102 3.75 -8.24 -2.73
C ALA A 102 5.20 -8.53 -3.13
N GLU A 103 6.09 -7.54 -3.04
CA GLU A 103 7.52 -7.71 -3.32
C GLU A 103 8.19 -8.67 -2.34
N LYS A 104 7.87 -8.56 -1.04
CA LYS A 104 8.37 -9.49 -0.01
C LYS A 104 7.91 -10.91 -0.23
N ASP A 105 6.64 -11.11 -0.59
CA ASP A 105 6.09 -12.43 -0.89
C ASP A 105 6.76 -13.05 -2.13
N LEU A 106 6.97 -12.25 -3.19
CA LEU A 106 7.71 -12.68 -4.37
C LEU A 106 9.16 -13.03 -4.04
N ALA A 107 9.84 -12.24 -3.21
CA ALA A 107 11.20 -12.53 -2.77
C ALA A 107 11.27 -13.84 -1.97
N LYS A 108 10.28 -14.09 -1.09
CA LYS A 108 10.17 -15.34 -0.35
C LYS A 108 9.97 -16.54 -1.29
N GLN A 109 9.06 -16.44 -2.26
CA GLN A 109 8.86 -17.50 -3.25
C GLN A 109 10.15 -17.81 -4.04
N ARG A 110 10.88 -16.80 -4.49
CA ARG A 110 12.16 -16.97 -5.19
C ARG A 110 13.22 -17.66 -4.32
N MET A 111 13.23 -17.35 -3.03
CA MET A 111 14.14 -17.98 -2.06
C MET A 111 13.78 -19.46 -1.86
N ASP A 112 12.49 -19.77 -1.69
CA ASP A 112 12.00 -21.14 -1.52
C ASP A 112 12.32 -22.02 -2.74
N THR A 113 12.16 -21.49 -3.97
CA THR A 113 12.53 -22.21 -5.19
C THR A 113 14.03 -22.49 -5.25
N SER A 114 14.86 -21.49 -4.90
CA SER A 114 16.32 -21.63 -4.89
C SER A 114 16.78 -22.68 -3.86
N ILE A 115 16.16 -22.71 -2.68
CA ILE A 115 16.43 -23.73 -1.67
C ILE A 115 16.09 -25.12 -2.20
N ARG A 116 14.94 -25.29 -2.86
CA ARG A 116 14.52 -26.58 -3.41
C ARG A 116 15.48 -27.09 -4.48
N GLU A 117 15.90 -26.23 -5.40
CA GLU A 117 16.88 -26.59 -6.43
C GLU A 117 18.23 -27.03 -5.83
N LEU A 118 18.69 -26.34 -4.78
CA LEU A 118 19.91 -26.74 -4.08
C LEU A 118 19.76 -28.09 -3.37
N GLN A 119 18.62 -28.34 -2.74
CA GLN A 119 18.34 -29.64 -2.12
C GLN A 119 18.32 -30.78 -3.14
N GLU A 120 17.68 -30.58 -4.30
CA GLU A 120 17.65 -31.55 -5.39
C GLU A 120 19.07 -31.87 -5.91
N ARG A 121 19.92 -30.83 -6.04
CA ARG A 121 21.34 -31.00 -6.42
C ARG A 121 22.13 -31.78 -5.37
N ILE A 122 21.94 -31.50 -4.08
CA ILE A 122 22.60 -32.24 -2.99
C ILE A 122 22.23 -33.73 -3.07
N VAL A 123 20.95 -34.06 -3.19
CA VAL A 123 20.48 -35.46 -3.30
C VAL A 123 21.09 -36.14 -4.53
N HIS A 124 21.18 -35.44 -5.65
CA HIS A 124 21.80 -35.98 -6.86
C HIS A 124 23.30 -36.25 -6.66
N LEU A 125 24.03 -35.33 -6.04
CA LEU A 125 25.45 -35.50 -5.72
C LEU A 125 25.69 -36.64 -4.73
N GLU A 126 24.86 -36.77 -3.70
CA GLU A 126 24.94 -37.90 -2.75
C GLU A 126 24.80 -39.25 -3.45
N LYS A 127 23.85 -39.37 -4.40
CA LYS A 127 23.69 -40.58 -5.22
C LYS A 127 24.94 -40.87 -6.07
N GLN A 128 25.53 -39.85 -6.70
CA GLN A 128 26.76 -40.02 -7.48
C GLN A 128 27.92 -40.50 -6.60
N VAL A 129 28.10 -39.91 -5.41
CA VAL A 129 29.13 -40.32 -4.44
C VAL A 129 28.92 -41.75 -3.99
N GLU A 130 27.68 -42.16 -3.71
CA GLU A 130 27.37 -43.52 -3.30
C GLU A 130 27.67 -44.53 -4.42
N PHE A 131 27.34 -44.20 -5.68
CA PHE A 131 27.70 -45.01 -6.83
C PHE A 131 29.22 -45.17 -6.98
N LEU A 132 29.99 -44.08 -6.88
CA LEU A 132 31.45 -44.11 -6.93
C LEU A 132 32.04 -44.96 -5.80
N LYS A 133 31.49 -44.85 -4.58
CA LYS A 133 31.89 -45.71 -3.45
C LYS A 133 31.64 -47.19 -3.73
N LYS A 134 30.48 -47.55 -4.31
CA LYS A 134 30.17 -48.95 -4.66
C LYS A 134 31.13 -49.50 -5.72
N THR A 135 31.42 -48.73 -6.77
CA THR A 135 32.34 -49.17 -7.84
C THR A 135 33.79 -49.30 -7.37
N SER A 136 34.27 -48.43 -6.47
CA SER A 136 35.62 -48.55 -5.89
C SER A 136 35.75 -49.78 -4.98
N HIS A 137 34.73 -50.09 -4.18
CA HIS A 137 34.70 -51.29 -3.34
C HIS A 137 34.74 -52.59 -4.15
N VAL A 138 34.00 -52.65 -5.26
CA VAL A 138 34.02 -53.82 -6.16
C VAL A 138 35.41 -54.01 -6.78
N ARG A 139 36.04 -52.92 -7.23
CA ARG A 139 37.38 -52.96 -7.82
C ARG A 139 38.45 -53.41 -6.83
N ASN A 140 38.37 -52.97 -5.57
CA ASN A 140 39.32 -53.38 -4.53
C ASN A 140 39.17 -54.83 -4.07
N ARG A 141 38.01 -55.48 -4.30
CA ARG A 141 37.80 -56.91 -4.01
C ARG A 141 38.36 -57.86 -5.07
N GLN A 142 38.68 -57.35 -6.27
CA GLN A 142 39.19 -58.13 -7.40
C GLN A 142 40.72 -58.14 -7.49
N LYS A 143 41.41 -57.49 -6.55
CA LYS A 143 42.86 -57.56 -6.35
C LYS A 143 43.16 -58.37 -5.09
#